data_AF-A0A180F1J6-F1
#
_entry.id   AF-A0A180F1J6-F1
#
_cell.length_a   1.000
_cell.length_b   1.000
_cell.length_c   1.000
_cell.angle_alpha   90.00
_cell.angle_beta   90.00
_cell.angle_gamma   90.00
#
_symmetry.space_group_name_H-M   'P 1'
#
loop_
_entity.id
_entity.type
_entity.pdbx_description
1 polymer ?
#
loop_
_entity_poly.entity_id
_entity_poly.type
_entity_poly.pdbx_seq_one_letter_code
_entity_poly.pdbx_strand_id
1 'polypeptide(L)'
;MSIKIMLEGDSYIREVYGISDEEREKIMAFLQGAVYCWCKNNESEWFSARDFLGGSNFYWEGTPMYALYQKHEELGKGDDSIKAAGIDAGWLLKKVIIEDKRTFITKKEDLIRKYSWTDDIEEE
;
A
#
# COMPACT_ATOMS: atom_id res chain seq x y z
N MET A 1 -19.70 10.61 -13.88
CA MET A 1 -18.27 10.29 -14.00
C MET A 1 -18.10 8.85 -13.58
N SER A 2 -17.80 7.97 -14.53
CA SER A 2 -17.52 6.56 -14.20
C SER A 2 -16.14 6.49 -13.57
N ILE A 3 -16.03 5.96 -12.36
CA ILE A 3 -14.74 5.61 -11.77
C ILE A 3 -14.19 4.48 -12.64
N LYS A 4 -13.24 4.77 -13.53
CA LYS A 4 -12.46 3.74 -14.22
C LYS A 4 -11.73 3.01 -13.11
N ILE A 5 -12.05 1.74 -12.86
CA ILE A 5 -11.33 0.94 -11.88
C ILE A 5 -9.96 0.68 -12.49
N MET A 6 -8.93 1.34 -11.98
CA MET A 6 -7.56 1.27 -12.51
C MET A 6 -6.76 0.09 -11.95
N LEU A 7 -7.44 -0.88 -11.32
CA LEU A 7 -6.86 -2.14 -10.86
C LEU A 7 -7.56 -3.31 -11.53
N GLU A 8 -6.84 -4.02 -12.39
CA GLU A 8 -7.28 -5.27 -12.98
C GLU A 8 -7.07 -6.44 -12.00
N GLY A 9 -8.17 -6.92 -11.42
CA GLY A 9 -8.19 -8.01 -10.44
C GLY A 9 -9.08 -7.73 -9.24
N ASP A 10 -8.73 -8.29 -8.07
CA ASP A 10 -9.46 -8.04 -6.82
C ASP A 10 -9.30 -6.57 -6.40
N SER A 11 -10.38 -5.79 -6.49
CA SER A 11 -10.46 -4.39 -6.12
C SER A 11 -11.13 -4.13 -4.76
N TYR A 12 -11.51 -5.15 -4.00
CA TYR A 12 -12.13 -4.97 -2.68
C TYR A 12 -11.19 -4.22 -1.72
N ILE A 13 -11.68 -3.15 -1.08
CA ILE A 13 -10.94 -2.37 -0.08
C ILE A 13 -11.58 -2.57 1.30
N ARG A 14 -10.72 -2.70 2.31
CA ARG A 14 -11.10 -2.57 3.71
C ARG A 14 -10.61 -1.23 4.25
N GLU A 15 -11.50 -0.49 4.89
CA GLU A 15 -11.13 0.75 5.57
C GLU A 15 -10.26 0.49 6.81
N VAL A 16 -9.28 1.38 7.02
CA VAL A 16 -8.34 1.34 8.14
C VAL A 16 -8.74 2.41 9.15
N TYR A 17 -9.19 1.96 10.32
CA TYR A 17 -9.62 2.81 11.43
C TYR A 17 -8.52 2.97 12.48
N GLY A 18 -8.74 3.88 13.43
CA GLY A 18 -7.82 4.14 14.54
C GLY A 18 -6.60 5.00 14.16
N ILE A 19 -6.67 5.70 13.02
CA ILE A 19 -5.76 6.77 12.63
C ILE A 19 -6.61 7.99 12.26
N SER A 20 -6.08 9.18 12.51
CA SER A 20 -6.67 10.45 12.07
C SER A 20 -6.65 10.57 10.54
N ASP A 21 -7.45 11.51 10.03
CA ASP A 21 -7.47 11.79 8.60
C ASP A 21 -6.13 12.34 8.11
N GLU A 22 -5.47 13.19 8.91
CA GLU A 22 -4.15 13.73 8.61
C GLU A 22 -3.07 12.64 8.56
N GLU A 23 -3.08 11.69 9.51
CA GLU A 23 -2.16 10.54 9.47
C GLU A 23 -2.41 9.68 8.24
N ARG A 24 -3.68 9.43 7.90
CA ARG A 24 -4.05 8.67 6.72
C ARG A 24 -3.54 9.34 5.45
N GLU A 25 -3.73 10.64 5.29
CA GLU A 25 -3.23 11.41 4.15
C GLU A 25 -1.70 11.33 4.04
N LYS A 26 -0.97 11.51 5.15
CA LYS A 26 0.50 11.41 5.15
C LYS A 26 0.98 10.01 4.80
N ILE A 27 0.34 8.96 5.31
CA ILE A 27 0.65 7.57 4.99
C ILE A 27 0.40 7.30 3.51
N MET A 28 -0.75 7.71 2.98
CA MET A 28 -1.10 7.49 1.58
C MET A 28 -0.15 8.24 0.65
N ALA A 29 0.20 9.49 0.96
CA ALA A 29 1.20 10.26 0.20
C ALA A 29 2.59 9.59 0.23
N PHE A 30 3.01 9.07 1.39
CA PHE A 30 4.27 8.35 1.54
C PHE A 30 4.31 7.08 0.68
N LEU A 31 3.25 6.26 0.75
CA LEU A 31 3.11 5.05 -0.07
C LEU A 31 3.02 5.36 -1.56
N GLN A 32 2.31 6.42 -1.95
CA GLN A 32 2.23 6.86 -3.35
C GLN A 32 3.60 7.27 -3.88
N GLY A 33 4.41 7.97 -3.08
CA GLY A 33 5.80 8.27 -3.42
C GLY A 33 6.63 7.00 -3.66
N ALA A 34 6.47 5.99 -2.81
CA ALA A 34 7.15 4.70 -2.99
C ALA A 34 6.72 3.99 -4.29
N VAL A 35 5.42 3.92 -4.57
CA VAL A 35 4.88 3.36 -5.81
C VAL A 35 5.39 4.12 -7.03
N TYR A 36 5.41 5.45 -6.99
CA TYR A 36 5.95 6.27 -8.07
C TYR A 36 7.42 5.96 -8.35
N CYS A 37 8.25 5.94 -7.29
CA CYS A 37 9.66 5.61 -7.41
C CYS A 37 9.89 4.20 -7.95
N TRP A 38 9.06 3.23 -7.55
CA TRP A 38 9.16 1.87 -8.08
C TRP A 38 8.85 1.83 -9.57
N CYS A 39 7.68 2.31 -9.98
CA CYS A 39 7.26 2.28 -11.37
C CYS A 39 8.24 3.01 -12.31
N LYS A 40 8.82 4.13 -11.85
CA LYS A 40 9.81 4.88 -12.63
C LYS A 40 11.11 4.10 -12.86
N ASN A 41 11.56 3.32 -11.89
CA ASN A 41 12.89 2.71 -11.91
C ASN A 41 12.87 1.21 -12.26
N ASN A 42 11.72 0.55 -12.13
CA ASN A 42 11.51 -0.88 -12.34
C ASN A 42 10.23 -1.08 -13.18
N GLU A 43 10.26 -0.62 -14.43
CA GLU A 43 9.11 -0.66 -15.34
C GLU A 43 8.56 -2.08 -15.46
N SER A 44 7.24 -2.22 -15.32
CA SER A 44 6.50 -3.49 -15.36
C SER A 44 6.93 -4.58 -14.36
N GLU A 45 7.85 -4.29 -13.42
CA GLU A 45 8.22 -5.25 -12.39
C GLU A 45 7.14 -5.37 -11.30
N TRP A 46 6.99 -6.58 -10.79
CA TRP A 46 6.05 -6.88 -9.71
C TRP A 46 6.59 -6.39 -8.37
N PHE A 47 5.76 -5.69 -7.60
CA PHE A 47 6.05 -5.26 -6.24
C PHE A 47 4.92 -5.60 -5.26
N SER A 48 5.22 -5.49 -3.99
CA SER A 48 4.33 -5.70 -2.86
C SER A 48 4.63 -4.70 -1.75
N ALA A 49 3.79 -4.67 -0.71
CA ALA A 49 4.08 -3.86 0.47
C ALA A 49 5.44 -4.20 1.12
N ARG A 50 5.93 -5.45 0.99
CA ARG A 50 7.22 -5.87 1.56
C ARG A 50 8.40 -5.21 0.87
N ASP A 51 8.29 -4.89 -0.41
CA ASP A 51 9.36 -4.25 -1.18
C ASP A 51 9.57 -2.80 -0.73
N PHE A 52 8.55 -2.18 -0.14
CA PHE A 52 8.61 -0.79 0.36
C PHE A 52 8.82 -0.70 1.88
N LEU A 53 8.28 -1.66 2.63
CA LEU A 53 8.13 -1.56 4.08
C LEU A 53 8.87 -2.67 4.84
N GLY A 54 9.45 -3.65 4.14
CA GLY A 54 10.28 -4.68 4.75
C GLY A 54 11.67 -4.15 5.15
N GLY A 55 12.38 -4.89 6.00
CA GLY A 55 13.75 -4.60 6.38
C GLY A 55 13.94 -4.27 7.86
N SER A 56 15.02 -3.56 8.18
CA SER A 56 15.50 -3.36 9.55
C SER A 56 14.68 -2.36 10.37
N ASN A 57 14.03 -1.37 9.75
CA ASN A 57 13.11 -0.44 10.43
C ASN A 57 11.68 -1.00 10.40
N PHE A 58 11.47 -2.13 11.07
CA PHE A 58 10.21 -2.87 11.02
C PHE A 58 9.05 -2.20 11.78
N TYR A 59 9.35 -1.21 12.63
CA TYR A 59 8.37 -0.33 13.27
C TYR A 59 8.05 0.92 12.43
N TRP A 60 8.89 1.22 11.43
CA TRP A 60 8.82 2.41 10.59
C TRP A 60 8.96 3.75 11.33
N GLU A 61 9.70 3.75 12.45
CA GLU A 61 10.01 4.96 13.22
C GLU A 61 10.61 6.04 12.32
N GLY A 62 10.21 7.30 12.57
CA GLY A 62 10.64 8.45 11.77
C GLY A 62 9.93 8.61 10.42
N THR A 63 8.96 7.75 10.10
CA THR A 63 8.11 7.88 8.90
C THR A 63 6.63 8.02 9.28
N PRO A 64 5.76 8.50 8.37
CA PRO A 64 4.33 8.51 8.60
C PRO A 64 3.73 7.13 8.92
N MET A 65 4.38 6.05 8.48
CA MET A 65 3.90 4.67 8.69
C MET A 65 3.92 4.27 10.18
N TYR A 66 4.72 4.93 11.02
CA TYR A 66 4.83 4.65 12.45
C TYR A 66 3.47 4.73 13.18
N ALA A 67 2.56 5.60 12.73
CA ALA A 67 1.22 5.73 13.29
C ALA A 67 0.41 4.41 13.23
N LEU A 68 0.67 3.55 12.23
CA LEU A 68 0.03 2.24 12.15
C LEU A 68 0.53 1.28 13.22
N TYR A 69 1.81 1.33 13.59
CA TYR A 69 2.34 0.53 14.69
C TYR A 69 1.83 1.08 16.03
N GLN A 70 1.96 2.39 16.24
CA GLN A 70 1.61 3.04 17.49
C GLN A 70 0.15 2.77 17.90
N LYS A 71 -0.80 2.85 16.97
CA LYS A 71 -2.21 2.58 17.30
C LYS A 71 -2.45 1.15 17.78
N HIS A 72 -1.70 0.16 17.28
CA HIS A 72 -1.88 -1.24 17.68
C HIS A 72 -1.19 -1.52 19.00
N GLU A 73 -0.07 -0.83 19.28
CA GLU A 73 0.55 -0.82 20.60
C GLU A 73 -0.36 -0.24 21.68
N GLU A 74 -1.01 0.89 21.38
CA GLU A 74 -1.98 1.53 22.28
C GLU A 74 -3.21 0.64 22.56
N LEU A 75 -3.54 -0.27 21.63
CA LEU A 75 -4.58 -1.29 21.81
C LEU A 75 -4.10 -2.53 22.58
N GLY A 76 -2.84 -2.56 23.02
CA GLY A 76 -2.28 -3.64 23.84
C GLY A 76 -2.04 -4.95 23.09
N LYS A 77 -1.78 -4.91 21.78
CA LYS A 77 -1.55 -6.12 20.97
C LYS A 77 -0.15 -6.74 21.14
N GLY A 78 0.81 -6.01 21.73
CA GLY A 78 2.17 -6.51 21.94
C GLY A 78 2.83 -6.98 20.65
N ASP A 79 3.36 -8.19 20.62
CA ASP A 79 4.04 -8.74 19.44
C ASP A 79 3.13 -8.80 18.19
N ASP A 80 1.80 -8.86 18.36
CA ASP A 80 0.84 -8.83 17.26
C ASP A 80 0.66 -7.43 16.65
N SER A 81 1.16 -6.36 17.30
CA SER A 81 1.06 -4.99 16.80
C SER A 81 1.74 -4.82 15.45
N ILE A 82 2.94 -5.39 15.29
CA ILE A 82 3.71 -5.36 14.03
C ILE A 82 2.91 -6.04 12.91
N LYS A 83 2.37 -7.21 13.19
CA LYS A 83 1.58 -7.99 12.23
C LYS A 83 0.30 -7.25 11.82
N ALA A 84 -0.39 -6.65 12.79
CA ALA A 84 -1.61 -5.88 12.53
C ALA A 84 -1.30 -4.59 11.74
N ALA A 85 -0.20 -3.91 12.05
CA ALA A 85 0.27 -2.74 11.30
C ALA A 85 0.62 -3.09 9.86
N GLY A 86 1.27 -4.24 9.63
CA GLY A 86 1.56 -4.76 8.28
C GLY A 86 0.31 -5.04 7.46
N ILE A 87 -0.75 -5.56 8.09
CA ILE A 87 -2.06 -5.78 7.43
C ILE A 87 -2.67 -4.44 7.02
N ASP A 88 -2.68 -3.45 7.91
CA ASP A 88 -3.23 -2.13 7.62
C ASP A 88 -2.44 -1.40 6.53
N ALA A 89 -1.11 -1.51 6.55
CA ALA A 89 -0.25 -0.97 5.50
C ALA A 89 -0.57 -1.60 4.13
N GLY A 90 -0.83 -2.90 4.08
CA GLY A 90 -1.26 -3.59 2.86
C GLY A 90 -2.60 -3.08 2.32
N TRP A 91 -3.56 -2.79 3.19
CA TRP A 91 -4.85 -2.21 2.79
C TRP A 91 -4.71 -0.76 2.30
N LEU A 92 -3.90 0.06 2.96
CA LEU A 92 -3.64 1.43 2.54
C LEU A 92 -2.87 1.47 1.21
N LEU A 93 -1.91 0.57 1.01
CA LEU A 93 -1.24 0.43 -0.29
C LEU A 93 -2.25 0.06 -1.39
N LYS A 94 -3.13 -0.90 -1.13
CA LYS A 94 -4.17 -1.27 -2.11
C LYS A 94 -5.07 -0.09 -2.46
N LYS A 95 -5.43 0.73 -1.47
CA LYS A 95 -6.20 1.97 -1.67
C LYS A 95 -5.44 2.96 -2.55
N VAL A 96 -4.15 3.20 -2.25
CA VAL A 96 -3.26 4.03 -3.09
C VAL A 96 -3.22 3.53 -4.52
N ILE A 97 -3.08 2.22 -4.76
CA ILE A 97 -3.06 1.65 -6.11
C ILE A 97 -4.37 1.85 -6.87
N ILE A 98 -5.52 1.69 -6.19
CA ILE A 98 -6.84 1.85 -6.83
C ILE A 98 -7.14 3.33 -7.17
N GLU A 99 -6.62 4.26 -6.35
CA GLU A 99 -6.79 5.70 -6.55
C GLU A 99 -5.71 6.32 -7.45
N ASP A 100 -4.66 5.57 -7.78
CA ASP A 100 -3.58 6.02 -8.66
C ASP A 100 -4.06 6.13 -10.11
N LYS A 101 -3.64 7.17 -10.82
CA LYS A 101 -4.03 7.43 -12.22
C LYS A 101 -3.54 6.38 -13.23
N ARG A 102 -2.56 5.55 -12.86
CA ARG A 102 -2.02 4.48 -13.70
C ARG A 102 -2.83 3.21 -13.55
N THR A 103 -2.86 2.38 -14.61
CA THR A 103 -3.48 1.06 -14.55
C THR A 103 -2.51 0.04 -13.96
N PHE A 104 -2.97 -0.77 -13.01
CA PHE A 104 -2.20 -1.85 -12.40
C PHE A 104 -2.91 -3.19 -12.57
N ILE A 105 -2.12 -4.25 -12.72
CA ILE A 105 -2.59 -5.63 -12.57
C ILE A 105 -2.21 -6.15 -11.19
N THR A 106 -3.04 -7.01 -10.59
CA THR A 106 -2.72 -7.65 -9.30
C THR A 106 -2.83 -9.16 -9.33
N LYS A 107 -1.94 -9.82 -8.58
CA LYS A 107 -2.00 -11.25 -8.29
C LYS A 107 -1.75 -11.53 -6.82
N LYS A 108 -2.15 -12.73 -6.38
CA LYS A 108 -1.79 -13.27 -5.07
C LYS A 108 -0.78 -14.40 -5.26
N GLU A 109 0.37 -14.30 -4.60
CA GLU A 109 1.46 -15.27 -4.67
C GLU A 109 2.03 -15.43 -3.24
N ASP A 110 2.16 -16.66 -2.74
CA ASP A 110 2.66 -16.95 -1.39
C ASP A 110 1.96 -16.15 -0.26
N LEU A 111 0.64 -16.01 -0.35
CA LEU A 111 -0.20 -15.19 0.54
C LEU A 111 0.07 -13.67 0.51
N ILE A 112 0.96 -13.22 -0.35
CA ILE A 112 1.31 -11.80 -0.53
C ILE A 112 0.58 -11.30 -1.77
N ARG A 113 0.01 -10.10 -1.68
CA ARG A 113 -0.55 -9.42 -2.83
C ARG A 113 0.56 -8.66 -3.55
N LYS A 114 0.65 -8.87 -4.86
CA LYS A 114 1.60 -8.19 -5.74
C LYS A 114 0.85 -7.34 -6.76
N TYR A 115 1.50 -6.28 -7.20
CA TYR A 115 1.03 -5.33 -8.19
C TYR A 115 2.11 -5.14 -9.25
N SER A 116 1.72 -4.91 -10.49
CA SER A 116 2.62 -4.43 -11.54
C SER A 116 1.91 -3.34 -12.31
N TRP A 117 2.66 -2.31 -12.67
CA TRP A 117 2.17 -1.26 -13.54
C TRP A 117 2.14 -1.78 -14.98
N THR A 118 0.97 -1.70 -15.61
CA THR A 118 0.81 -1.92 -17.04
C THR A 118 0.78 -0.57 -17.73
N ASP A 119 1.63 -0.37 -18.72
CA ASP A 119 1.40 0.70 -19.67
C ASP A 119 -0.01 0.48 -20.25
N ASP A 120 -0.87 1.50 -20.14
CA ASP A 120 -2.04 1.56 -21.01
C ASP A 120 -1.44 1.57 -22.42
N ILE A 121 -1.48 0.43 -23.12
CA ILE A 121 -1.31 0.40 -24.56
C ILE A 121 -2.53 1.17 -25.08
N GLU A 122 -2.41 2.49 -25.20
CA GLU A 122 -3.25 3.23 -26.13
C GLU A 122 -2.87 2.68 -27.50
N GLU A 123 -3.65 1.71 -27.99
CA GLU A 123 -3.69 1.39 -29.41
C GLU A 123 -4.14 2.66 -30.13
N GLU A 124 -3.18 3.46 -30.63
CA GLU A 124 -3.40 4.49 -31.67
C GLU A 124 -3.78 3.85 -33.01
#